data_AF-B7GDJ3-F1
#
_entry.id   AF-B7GDJ3-F1
#
_cell.length_a   1.000
_cell.length_b   1.000
_cell.length_c   1.000
_cell.angle_alpha   90.00
_cell.angle_beta   90.00
_cell.angle_gamma   90.00
#
_symmetry.space_group_name_H-M   'P 1'
#
loop_
_entity.id
_entity.type
_entity.pdbx_description
1 polymer ?
#
loop_
_entity_poly.entity_id
_entity_poly.type
_entity_poly.pdbx_seq_one_letter_code
_entity_poly.pdbx_strand_id
1 'polypeptide(L)'
;MADKDRYIVAQEETGYGYFDAEGERELFQSKSQDDFPLTWRGDPAENCADWTVVVVTNELKAASYHVHKNIMCFGSRASKFFSRTMLNKTPSKKRSKRQQLSTTKVELNQQDADNFPLLLDFIYAPCGKMTSGGTVLTAASTLTSPSLLPVVNEDDGSSSYTVENISTNNAVSLRHLAKKFEIEALVLAVNKFIQRDLNFKTGPAYLCAASEYKDERLLESSRRLCAENFEQIDMRELIRLPLCLFRVVVRCLESFERDNKSLSCFLSEVVCRYLEKHQKEINGELLLELTDSLVMPYIAPEAAIGFTSLIKELKTENAEKHFHALSNLSRRCAQSVVKEYGWTDFSVSAAVDEYLGHSKDFKFDDHEGWRVDSLLFATSFAAALEQAQDDYEEVLVEQERLSCMVGALHQTVSMMEVLNSKKDEHMTKQQRAIDEAKKQILGLKDQISMISQQQLQRTSIYPALYEQTDTEIQMGSSLDFRHEKEHRDAPPPLLSYSEETWSPVKDLVSPCQVGLDVQQNKSRRKQELRTKAEMRSRSMLV
;
A
#
# COMPACT_ATOMS: atom_id res chain seq x y z
N MET A 1 56.90 58.52 -37.83
CA MET A 1 56.10 59.52 -37.09
C MET A 1 55.07 58.77 -36.28
N ALA A 2 55.10 58.69 -34.95
CA ALA A 2 56.13 59.01 -33.95
C ALA A 2 55.98 57.92 -32.85
N ASP A 3 57.00 57.29 -32.28
CA ASP A 3 58.18 57.84 -31.58
C ASP A 3 57.84 58.60 -30.29
N LYS A 4 58.04 57.94 -29.14
CA LYS A 4 58.74 58.54 -27.98
C LYS A 4 59.07 57.52 -26.88
N ASP A 5 60.37 57.37 -26.64
CA ASP A 5 60.96 56.73 -25.46
C ASP A 5 60.63 57.47 -24.14
N ARG A 6 60.85 56.78 -23.02
CA ARG A 6 61.64 57.35 -21.91
C ARG A 6 62.28 56.31 -20.99
N TYR A 7 63.61 56.34 -20.96
CA TYR A 7 64.51 55.74 -19.97
C TYR A 7 64.34 56.36 -18.57
N ILE A 8 64.65 55.58 -17.52
CA ILE A 8 65.46 56.03 -16.37
C ILE A 8 66.47 54.93 -15.98
N VAL A 9 67.64 55.38 -15.55
CA VAL A 9 68.88 54.63 -15.21
C VAL A 9 69.47 55.33 -13.98
N ALA A 10 70.09 54.68 -12.99
CA ALA A 10 70.14 53.29 -12.47
C ALA A 10 70.97 53.37 -11.16
N GLN A 11 71.23 52.28 -10.43
CA GLN A 11 72.51 52.15 -9.67
C GLN A 11 72.87 50.74 -9.19
N GLU A 12 74.17 50.54 -9.05
CA GLU A 12 74.85 49.36 -8.53
C GLU A 12 74.87 49.36 -7.00
N GLU A 13 74.95 48.19 -6.36
CA GLU A 13 75.85 48.04 -5.21
C GLU A 13 76.32 46.59 -5.05
N THR A 14 77.60 46.43 -4.73
CA THR A 14 78.31 45.15 -4.67
C THR A 14 78.21 44.50 -3.29
N GLY A 15 77.81 43.23 -3.23
CA GLY A 15 77.80 42.43 -2.00
C GLY A 15 78.50 41.07 -2.16
N TYR A 16 79.79 40.99 -1.82
CA TYR A 16 80.49 39.72 -1.58
C TYR A 16 80.04 39.17 -0.22
N GLY A 17 79.53 37.93 -0.14
CA GLY A 17 79.04 37.40 1.14
C GLY A 17 78.73 35.91 1.17
N TYR A 18 79.76 35.12 1.50
CA TYR A 18 79.70 33.80 2.15
C TYR A 18 79.10 32.57 1.43
N PHE A 19 79.75 31.43 1.71
CA PHE A 19 79.25 30.08 1.46
C PHE A 19 78.03 29.81 2.33
N ASP A 20 76.94 29.31 1.73
CA ASP A 20 76.05 28.36 2.39
C ASP A 20 76.08 27.04 1.63
N ALA A 21 76.22 25.94 2.37
CA ALA A 21 76.39 24.60 1.85
C ALA A 21 75.17 23.72 2.14
N GLU A 22 73.97 24.30 2.04
CA GLU A 22 72.71 23.57 2.08
C GLU A 22 72.24 23.27 0.66
N GLY A 23 72.27 21.98 0.30
CA GLY A 23 71.98 21.53 -1.05
C GLY A 23 70.49 21.56 -1.37
N GLU A 24 69.98 22.71 -1.81
CA GLU A 24 68.71 22.79 -2.55
C GLU A 24 68.85 22.02 -3.85
N ARG A 25 68.58 20.71 -3.76
CA ARG A 25 68.42 19.84 -4.91
C ARG A 25 67.09 20.23 -5.56
N GLU A 26 67.14 21.19 -6.49
CA GLU A 26 66.03 21.49 -7.39
C GLU A 26 65.60 20.19 -8.07
N LEU A 27 64.59 19.56 -7.47
CA LEU A 27 63.85 18.47 -8.07
C LEU A 27 63.12 19.09 -9.24
N PHE A 28 63.78 19.03 -10.40
CA PHE A 28 63.12 19.02 -11.71
C PHE A 28 62.10 17.89 -11.69
N GLN A 29 60.93 18.17 -11.12
CA GLN A 29 59.69 17.55 -11.50
C GLN A 29 59.45 17.95 -12.95
N SER A 30 60.13 17.25 -13.85
CA SER A 30 59.67 17.04 -15.21
C SER A 30 58.29 16.41 -15.07
N LYS A 31 57.25 17.25 -14.94
CA LYS A 31 55.87 16.85 -15.12
C LYS A 31 55.84 16.19 -16.48
N SER A 32 55.71 14.86 -16.50
CA SER A 32 55.59 14.07 -17.71
C SER A 32 54.44 14.67 -18.50
N GLN A 33 54.75 15.34 -19.61
CA GLN A 33 53.78 16.10 -20.38
C GLN A 33 52.81 15.18 -21.15
N ASP A 34 52.98 13.87 -20.97
CA ASP A 34 52.41 12.76 -21.72
C ASP A 34 51.25 12.03 -21.01
N ASP A 35 50.96 12.34 -19.73
CA ASP A 35 49.92 11.65 -18.94
C ASP A 35 48.51 12.30 -19.05
N PHE A 36 48.24 13.10 -20.08
CA PHE A 36 46.88 13.54 -20.38
C PHE A 36 46.05 12.36 -20.91
N PRO A 37 44.92 11.99 -20.27
CA PRO A 37 44.09 10.90 -20.74
C PRO A 37 43.48 11.27 -22.09
N LEU A 38 43.69 10.41 -23.10
CA LEU A 38 43.08 10.58 -24.42
C LEU A 38 41.57 10.78 -24.30
N THR A 39 41.02 11.77 -25.00
CA THR A 39 39.60 12.10 -25.00
C THR A 39 39.05 12.16 -26.42
N TRP A 40 37.77 11.81 -26.59
CA TRP A 40 37.08 11.94 -27.87
C TRP A 40 36.43 13.32 -28.06
N ARG A 41 36.40 14.17 -27.02
CA ARG A 41 35.61 15.42 -26.97
C ARG A 41 36.34 16.70 -27.43
N GLY A 42 37.62 16.63 -27.80
CA GLY A 42 38.39 17.78 -28.29
C GLY A 42 38.64 17.76 -29.79
N ASP A 43 39.51 18.65 -30.28
CA ASP A 43 39.88 18.69 -31.71
C ASP A 43 40.55 17.35 -32.13
N PRO A 44 40.12 16.71 -33.24
CA PRO A 44 40.76 15.50 -33.74
C PRO A 44 42.24 15.66 -34.09
N ALA A 45 42.68 16.86 -34.49
CA ALA A 45 44.09 17.16 -34.79
C ALA A 45 44.95 17.21 -33.53
N GLU A 46 44.43 17.76 -32.43
CA GLU A 46 45.13 17.83 -31.13
C GLU A 46 45.15 16.47 -30.43
N ASN A 47 44.01 15.77 -30.40
CA ASN A 47 43.90 14.48 -29.70
C ASN A 47 44.54 13.31 -30.48
N CYS A 48 44.95 13.49 -31.74
CA CYS A 48 45.46 12.43 -32.62
C CYS A 48 44.42 11.34 -32.94
N ALA A 49 43.16 11.75 -33.16
CA ALA A 49 42.07 10.82 -33.48
C ALA A 49 42.22 10.21 -34.89
N ASP A 50 42.35 8.87 -34.96
CA ASP A 50 42.71 8.15 -36.19
C ASP A 50 41.53 7.40 -36.85
N TRP A 51 40.31 7.60 -36.36
CA TRP A 51 39.07 7.10 -36.95
C TRP A 51 37.91 8.09 -36.79
N THR A 52 36.91 7.99 -37.66
CA THR A 52 35.66 8.74 -37.52
C THR A 52 34.46 7.79 -37.52
N VAL A 53 33.61 7.88 -36.51
CA VAL A 53 32.31 7.19 -36.47
C VAL A 53 31.24 8.20 -36.86
N VAL A 54 30.51 7.92 -37.94
CA VAL A 54 29.38 8.75 -38.41
C VAL A 54 28.10 8.05 -38.00
N VAL A 55 27.45 8.56 -36.97
CA VAL A 55 26.11 8.15 -36.57
C VAL A 55 25.11 8.85 -37.46
N VAL A 56 24.21 8.08 -38.09
CA VAL A 56 23.11 8.61 -38.90
C VAL A 56 21.79 8.13 -38.29
N THR A 57 20.86 9.07 -38.08
CA THR A 57 19.54 8.76 -37.52
C THR A 57 18.51 8.50 -38.61
N ASN A 58 17.38 7.91 -38.23
CA ASN A 58 16.20 7.76 -39.06
C ASN A 58 15.65 9.11 -39.59
N GLU A 59 15.96 10.23 -38.94
CA GLU A 59 15.62 11.59 -39.38
C GLU A 59 16.63 12.20 -40.37
N LEU A 60 17.56 11.39 -40.90
CA LEU A 60 18.65 11.80 -41.78
C LEU A 60 19.66 12.80 -41.16
N LYS A 61 19.57 13.04 -39.84
CA LYS A 61 20.60 13.77 -39.09
C LYS A 61 21.87 12.92 -39.01
N ALA A 62 23.03 13.54 -39.19
CA ALA A 62 24.33 12.88 -39.13
C ALA A 62 25.24 13.58 -38.12
N ALA A 63 25.76 12.83 -37.16
CA ALA A 63 26.75 13.28 -36.18
C ALA A 63 28.07 12.53 -36.40
N SER A 64 29.19 13.24 -36.39
CA SER A 64 30.52 12.66 -36.57
C SER A 64 31.30 12.72 -35.26
N TYR A 65 31.84 11.58 -34.85
CA TYR A 65 32.62 11.42 -33.62
C TYR A 65 34.04 10.95 -33.99
N HIS A 66 35.04 11.70 -33.55
CA HIS A 66 36.44 11.38 -33.80
C HIS A 66 36.98 10.53 -32.65
N VAL A 67 37.54 9.36 -32.96
CA VAL A 67 37.91 8.36 -31.95
C VAL A 67 39.23 7.67 -32.31
N HIS A 68 39.90 7.17 -31.28
CA HIS A 68 41.13 6.40 -31.34
C HIS A 68 40.82 4.92 -31.51
N LYS A 69 41.31 4.29 -32.60
CA LYS A 69 41.18 2.84 -32.82
C LYS A 69 41.68 2.05 -31.62
N ASN A 70 42.81 2.45 -31.03
CA ASN A 70 43.44 1.71 -29.93
C ASN A 70 42.49 1.58 -28.72
N ILE A 71 41.89 2.70 -28.29
CA ILE A 71 40.91 2.72 -27.20
C ILE A 71 39.66 1.92 -27.56
N MET A 72 39.09 2.15 -28.74
CA MET A 72 37.85 1.49 -29.19
C MET A 72 37.99 -0.03 -29.37
N CYS A 73 39.17 -0.52 -29.78
CA CYS A 73 39.40 -1.92 -30.16
C CYS A 73 40.12 -2.75 -29.08
N PHE A 74 40.95 -2.13 -28.24
CA PHE A 74 41.84 -2.80 -27.29
C PHE A 74 41.81 -2.21 -25.86
N GLY A 75 41.08 -1.12 -25.63
CA GLY A 75 40.86 -0.59 -24.28
C GLY A 75 40.13 -1.57 -23.36
N SER A 76 40.19 -1.36 -22.05
CA SER A 76 39.52 -2.23 -21.05
C SER A 76 38.00 -2.30 -21.20
N ARG A 77 37.40 -1.34 -21.90
CA ARG A 77 35.97 -1.23 -22.21
C ARG A 77 35.73 -1.27 -23.73
N ALA A 78 36.63 -1.90 -24.48
CA ALA A 78 36.57 -2.00 -25.94
C ALA A 78 35.27 -2.64 -26.46
N SER A 79 34.93 -2.30 -27.70
CA SER A 79 33.76 -2.80 -28.42
C SER A 79 34.18 -3.89 -29.41
N LYS A 80 33.70 -5.13 -29.21
CA LYS A 80 33.99 -6.26 -30.12
C LYS A 80 33.42 -6.01 -31.55
N PHE A 81 32.35 -5.21 -31.66
CA PHE A 81 31.86 -4.69 -32.94
C PHE A 81 32.91 -3.82 -33.62
N PHE A 82 33.42 -2.78 -32.94
CA PHE A 82 34.40 -1.88 -33.53
C PHE A 82 35.75 -2.57 -33.78
N SER A 83 36.23 -3.47 -32.91
CA SER A 83 37.42 -4.28 -33.19
C SER A 83 37.28 -5.03 -34.53
N ARG A 84 36.14 -5.72 -34.77
CA ARG A 84 35.90 -6.39 -36.06
C ARG A 84 35.78 -5.39 -37.21
N THR A 85 35.01 -4.32 -37.08
CA THR A 85 34.77 -3.36 -38.16
C THR A 85 35.99 -2.51 -38.53
N MET A 86 36.88 -2.23 -37.57
CA MET A 86 38.09 -1.42 -37.79
C MET A 86 39.27 -2.29 -38.27
N LEU A 87 39.46 -3.49 -37.70
CA LEU A 87 40.60 -4.36 -38.03
C LEU A 87 40.36 -5.20 -39.29
N ASN A 88 39.15 -5.67 -39.56
CA ASN A 88 38.86 -6.52 -40.73
C ASN A 88 38.76 -5.74 -42.05
N LYS A 89 38.88 -4.39 -42.04
CA LYS A 89 39.08 -3.61 -43.25
C LYS A 89 40.50 -3.81 -43.77
N THR A 90 40.75 -4.99 -44.34
CA THR A 90 41.96 -5.25 -45.12
C THR A 90 42.13 -4.14 -46.17
N PRO A 91 43.35 -3.61 -46.37
CA PRO A 91 43.58 -2.54 -47.32
C PRO A 91 43.29 -3.05 -48.73
N SER A 92 42.10 -2.72 -49.25
CA SER A 92 41.67 -3.06 -50.60
C SER A 92 42.69 -2.51 -51.58
N LYS A 93 43.50 -3.38 -52.20
CA LYS A 93 44.76 -3.08 -52.90
C LYS A 93 44.68 -2.12 -54.11
N LYS A 94 43.53 -1.49 -54.36
CA LYS A 94 43.27 -0.54 -55.46
C LYS A 94 42.79 0.85 -54.99
N ARG A 95 42.75 1.15 -53.68
CA ARG A 95 42.25 2.46 -53.21
C ARG A 95 43.32 3.54 -53.37
N SER A 96 43.00 4.54 -54.19
CA SER A 96 43.85 5.69 -54.57
C SER A 96 44.47 6.43 -53.37
N LYS A 97 45.66 7.01 -53.57
CA LYS A 97 46.55 7.68 -52.58
C LYS A 97 45.95 8.86 -51.78
N ARG A 98 44.66 9.16 -51.88
CA ARG A 98 44.04 10.26 -51.14
C ARG A 98 43.88 9.84 -49.67
N GLN A 99 44.49 10.60 -48.75
CA GLN A 99 44.48 10.40 -47.29
C GLN A 99 43.08 10.61 -46.68
N GLN A 100 42.11 9.77 -47.06
CA GLN A 100 40.78 9.82 -46.49
C GLN A 100 40.80 9.15 -45.11
N LEU A 101 40.50 9.92 -44.06
CA LEU A 101 40.30 9.40 -42.70
C LEU A 101 39.35 8.19 -42.76
N SER A 102 39.74 7.12 -42.09
CA SER A 102 38.97 5.88 -42.15
C SER A 102 37.70 6.02 -41.32
N THR A 103 36.56 5.80 -41.97
CA THR A 103 35.23 6.08 -41.41
C THR A 103 34.41 4.79 -41.25
N THR A 104 33.60 4.73 -40.20
CA THR A 104 32.48 3.77 -40.07
C THR A 104 31.19 4.54 -39.94
N LYS A 105 30.23 4.28 -40.83
CA LYS A 105 28.84 4.74 -40.68
C LYS A 105 28.09 3.76 -39.78
N VAL A 106 27.29 4.25 -38.84
CA VAL A 106 26.36 3.44 -38.03
C VAL A 106 24.98 4.09 -38.07
N GLU A 107 23.93 3.27 -38.19
CA GLU A 107 22.55 3.73 -38.22
C GLU A 107 21.86 3.40 -36.88
N LEU A 108 21.33 4.44 -36.24
CA LEU A 108 20.70 4.42 -34.90
C LEU A 108 19.30 5.08 -34.96
N ASN A 109 18.42 4.82 -33.99
CA ASN A 109 17.26 5.69 -33.78
C ASN A 109 17.72 7.01 -33.11
N GLN A 110 16.86 8.01 -33.05
CA GLN A 110 17.23 9.32 -32.47
C GLN A 110 17.68 9.20 -31.00
N GLN A 111 16.97 8.45 -30.16
CA GLN A 111 17.30 8.29 -28.73
C GLN A 111 18.65 7.57 -28.50
N ASP A 112 18.98 6.53 -29.28
CA ASP A 112 20.29 5.87 -29.26
C ASP A 112 21.40 6.81 -29.76
N ALA A 113 21.12 7.68 -30.73
CA ALA A 113 22.09 8.66 -31.22
C ALA A 113 22.38 9.73 -30.15
N ASP A 114 21.35 10.20 -29.45
CA ASP A 114 21.47 11.16 -28.34
C ASP A 114 22.24 10.56 -27.14
N ASN A 115 22.13 9.25 -26.93
CA ASN A 115 22.88 8.50 -25.90
C ASN A 115 24.25 7.98 -26.36
N PHE A 116 24.60 8.09 -27.65
CA PHE A 116 25.88 7.63 -28.18
C PHE A 116 27.11 8.35 -27.56
N PRO A 117 27.08 9.67 -27.27
CA PRO A 117 28.10 10.34 -26.47
C PRO A 117 28.41 9.66 -25.13
N LEU A 118 27.38 9.19 -24.41
CA LEU A 118 27.55 8.55 -23.09
C LEU A 118 28.21 7.16 -23.21
N LEU A 119 27.95 6.45 -24.31
CA LEU A 119 28.66 5.22 -24.65
C LEU A 119 30.14 5.49 -24.94
N LEU A 120 30.48 6.56 -25.65
CA LEU A 120 31.87 6.95 -25.85
C LEU A 120 32.53 7.37 -24.54
N ASP A 121 31.88 8.21 -23.73
CA ASP A 121 32.37 8.56 -22.39
C ASP A 121 32.62 7.31 -21.54
N PHE A 122 31.74 6.30 -21.60
CA PHE A 122 31.97 5.04 -20.89
C PHE A 122 33.21 4.30 -21.40
N ILE A 123 33.45 4.22 -22.72
CA ILE A 123 34.63 3.54 -23.29
C ILE A 123 35.93 4.27 -22.88
N TYR A 124 35.92 5.60 -22.88
CA TYR A 124 37.09 6.44 -22.61
C TYR A 124 37.34 6.69 -21.11
N ALA A 125 36.31 6.59 -20.27
CA ALA A 125 36.44 6.82 -18.84
C ALA A 125 37.51 5.89 -18.24
N PRO A 126 38.44 6.42 -17.42
CA PRO A 126 39.57 5.66 -16.92
C PRO A 126 39.13 4.34 -16.31
N CYS A 127 39.77 3.25 -16.73
CA CYS A 127 39.77 2.04 -15.91
C CYS A 127 40.56 2.38 -14.65
N GLY A 128 39.86 2.81 -13.59
CA GLY A 128 40.47 3.02 -12.28
C GLY A 128 41.31 1.80 -12.00
N LYS A 129 42.63 2.00 -11.85
CA LYS A 129 43.60 0.91 -11.76
C LYS A 129 43.15 0.04 -10.59
N MET A 130 42.54 -1.11 -10.88
CA MET A 130 42.37 -2.15 -9.87
C MET A 130 43.81 -2.45 -9.46
N THR A 131 44.20 -1.94 -8.31
CA THR A 131 45.53 -2.14 -7.77
C THR A 131 45.64 -3.64 -7.61
N SER A 132 46.38 -4.25 -8.52
CA SER A 132 46.75 -5.65 -8.46
C SER A 132 47.77 -5.81 -7.33
N GLY A 133 47.28 -5.59 -6.10
CA GLY A 133 47.96 -5.93 -4.87
C GLY A 133 48.21 -7.42 -4.96
N GLY A 134 49.46 -7.76 -5.25
CA GLY A 134 49.83 -9.06 -5.78
C GLY A 134 49.65 -10.16 -4.75
N THR A 135 48.46 -10.73 -4.67
CA THR A 135 48.22 -12.00 -4.01
C THR A 135 48.08 -13.06 -5.08
N VAL A 136 49.24 -13.56 -5.55
CA VAL A 136 49.32 -14.75 -6.41
C VAL A 136 48.97 -15.96 -5.55
N LEU A 137 47.67 -16.22 -5.38
CA LEU A 137 47.16 -17.45 -4.78
C LEU A 137 46.36 -18.23 -5.82
N THR A 138 47.08 -19.18 -6.41
CA THR A 138 46.64 -20.53 -6.78
C THR A 138 45.25 -20.67 -7.42
N ALA A 139 45.24 -20.90 -8.74
CA ALA A 139 44.04 -21.20 -9.50
C ALA A 139 43.42 -22.56 -9.11
N ALA A 140 42.43 -22.53 -8.22
CA ALA A 140 41.48 -23.62 -8.02
C ALA A 140 40.11 -23.11 -7.53
N SER A 141 39.09 -23.27 -8.38
CA SER A 141 37.70 -23.49 -7.99
C SER A 141 36.99 -22.46 -7.09
N THR A 142 36.39 -21.42 -7.69
CA THR A 142 34.96 -21.08 -7.50
C THR A 142 34.48 -20.02 -8.49
N LEU A 143 33.30 -20.23 -9.09
CA LEU A 143 32.65 -19.28 -10.00
C LEU A 143 31.85 -18.20 -9.22
N THR A 144 32.46 -17.56 -8.24
CA THR A 144 31.87 -16.40 -7.57
C THR A 144 32.15 -15.15 -8.39
N SER A 145 31.09 -14.58 -8.97
CA SER A 145 31.13 -13.35 -9.77
C SER A 145 31.93 -12.24 -9.07
N PRO A 146 32.80 -11.48 -9.78
CA PRO A 146 33.53 -10.38 -9.17
C PRO A 146 32.54 -9.36 -8.62
N SER A 147 32.51 -9.24 -7.29
CA SER A 147 31.54 -8.41 -6.60
C SER A 147 31.90 -6.94 -6.80
N LEU A 148 31.28 -6.30 -7.81
CA LEU A 148 31.37 -4.87 -8.08
C LEU A 148 30.65 -4.03 -7.02
N LEU A 149 30.66 -4.43 -5.74
CA LEU A 149 30.16 -3.58 -4.66
C LEU A 149 31.09 -2.36 -4.59
N PRO A 150 30.56 -1.13 -4.67
CA PRO A 150 31.36 0.04 -4.37
C PRO A 150 31.79 -0.12 -2.91
N VAL A 151 33.09 -0.16 -2.67
CA VAL A 151 33.63 0.07 -1.32
C VAL A 151 33.30 1.52 -1.02
N VAL A 152 32.27 1.74 -0.21
CA VAL A 152 31.85 3.07 0.23
C VAL A 152 32.82 3.50 1.33
N ASN A 153 34.04 3.86 0.92
CA ASN A 153 34.92 4.69 1.73
C ASN A 153 34.35 6.10 1.66
N GLU A 154 33.64 6.54 2.70
CA GLU A 154 32.92 7.82 2.71
C GLU A 154 33.83 9.06 2.72
N ASP A 155 35.15 8.89 2.81
CA ASP A 155 36.08 9.96 3.20
C ASP A 155 37.29 10.16 2.26
N ASP A 156 37.28 9.56 1.06
CA ASP A 156 38.28 9.86 0.02
C ASP A 156 37.60 10.46 -1.22
N GLY A 157 37.79 11.76 -1.42
CA GLY A 157 37.20 12.58 -2.49
C GLY A 157 37.68 12.24 -3.91
N SER A 158 38.18 11.04 -4.11
CA SER A 158 38.46 10.43 -5.41
C SER A 158 37.16 10.28 -6.18
N SER A 159 36.86 11.28 -7.02
CA SER A 159 35.78 11.27 -8.01
C SER A 159 35.96 10.08 -8.95
N SER A 160 35.40 8.95 -8.52
CA SER A 160 35.29 7.76 -9.32
C SER A 160 34.35 8.09 -10.47
N TYR A 161 34.87 8.14 -11.69
CA TYR A 161 34.14 8.34 -12.95
C TYR A 161 33.22 7.13 -13.26
N THR A 162 32.36 6.82 -12.30
CA THR A 162 31.25 5.90 -12.44
C THR A 162 30.23 6.53 -13.38
N VAL A 163 29.55 5.69 -14.18
CA VAL A 163 28.09 5.45 -14.22
C VAL A 163 27.08 6.58 -13.86
N GLU A 164 27.47 7.75 -13.34
CA GLU A 164 26.60 8.87 -12.91
C GLU A 164 25.65 9.38 -14.01
N ASN A 165 26.06 9.28 -15.28
CA ASN A 165 25.22 9.67 -16.42
C ASN A 165 24.20 8.60 -16.85
N ILE A 166 24.16 7.44 -16.19
CA ILE A 166 23.07 6.46 -16.39
C ILE A 166 21.89 6.86 -15.52
N SER A 167 20.74 7.04 -16.17
CA SER A 167 19.47 7.45 -15.56
C SER A 167 18.34 6.55 -16.06
N THR A 168 17.20 6.54 -15.37
CA THR A 168 15.99 5.79 -15.76
C THR A 168 15.62 6.01 -17.23
N ASN A 169 15.75 7.24 -17.73
CA ASN A 169 15.35 7.65 -19.07
C ASN A 169 16.28 7.18 -20.19
N ASN A 170 17.55 6.87 -19.89
CA ASN A 170 18.53 6.43 -20.89
C ASN A 170 19.03 5.00 -20.69
N ALA A 171 18.80 4.38 -19.52
CA ALA A 171 19.35 3.07 -19.19
C ALA A 171 18.97 1.98 -20.21
N VAL A 172 17.73 1.94 -20.71
CA VAL A 172 17.31 0.92 -21.69
C VAL A 172 17.96 1.14 -23.07
N SER A 173 18.04 2.38 -23.55
CA SER A 173 18.77 2.75 -24.77
C SER A 173 20.26 2.42 -24.64
N LEU A 174 20.91 2.80 -23.53
CA LEU A 174 22.31 2.42 -23.24
C LEU A 174 22.51 0.90 -23.19
N ARG A 175 21.54 0.13 -22.66
CA ARG A 175 21.55 -1.34 -22.68
C ARG A 175 21.52 -1.87 -24.11
N HIS A 176 20.65 -1.31 -24.95
CA HIS A 176 20.51 -1.68 -26.35
C HIS A 176 21.79 -1.36 -27.14
N LEU A 177 22.31 -0.14 -27.00
CA LEU A 177 23.59 0.28 -27.56
C LEU A 177 24.74 -0.63 -27.13
N ALA A 178 24.86 -0.93 -25.83
CA ALA A 178 25.90 -1.79 -25.31
C ALA A 178 25.84 -3.23 -25.87
N LYS A 179 24.63 -3.78 -26.07
CA LYS A 179 24.42 -5.04 -26.78
C LYS A 179 24.82 -4.91 -28.26
N LYS A 180 24.33 -3.88 -28.96
CA LYS A 180 24.56 -3.64 -30.40
C LYS A 180 26.04 -3.43 -30.76
N PHE A 181 26.80 -2.79 -29.87
CA PHE A 181 28.24 -2.58 -30.01
C PHE A 181 29.09 -3.61 -29.27
N GLU A 182 28.48 -4.63 -28.65
CA GLU A 182 29.16 -5.73 -27.96
C GLU A 182 30.15 -5.25 -26.85
N ILE A 183 29.72 -4.26 -26.05
CA ILE A 183 30.47 -3.68 -24.93
C ILE A 183 29.97 -4.32 -23.63
N GLU A 184 30.53 -5.49 -23.32
CA GLU A 184 30.09 -6.36 -22.23
C GLU A 184 30.12 -5.67 -20.85
N ALA A 185 31.16 -4.88 -20.58
CA ALA A 185 31.27 -4.09 -19.35
C ALA A 185 30.13 -3.07 -19.18
N LEU A 186 29.66 -2.44 -20.26
CA LEU A 186 28.54 -1.50 -20.22
C LEU A 186 27.21 -2.24 -20.03
N VAL A 187 27.03 -3.40 -20.67
CA VAL A 187 25.85 -4.26 -20.44
C VAL A 187 25.73 -4.63 -18.96
N LEU A 188 26.83 -5.02 -18.31
CA LEU A 188 26.85 -5.35 -16.88
C LEU A 188 26.57 -4.12 -16.00
N ALA A 189 27.21 -2.98 -16.28
CA ALA A 189 26.98 -1.73 -15.54
C ALA A 189 25.53 -1.25 -15.63
N VAL A 190 24.95 -1.24 -16.83
CA VAL A 190 23.55 -0.86 -17.08
C VAL A 190 22.58 -1.86 -16.42
N ASN A 191 22.83 -3.17 -16.55
CA ASN A 191 22.01 -4.18 -15.87
C ASN A 191 21.96 -3.95 -14.35
N LYS A 192 23.13 -3.68 -13.73
CA LYS A 192 23.23 -3.41 -12.30
C LYS A 192 22.53 -2.11 -11.91
N PHE A 193 22.61 -1.07 -12.74
CA PHE A 193 21.85 0.17 -12.54
C PHE A 193 20.35 -0.10 -12.56
N ILE A 194 19.83 -0.74 -13.62
CA ILE A 194 18.40 -1.06 -13.76
C ILE A 194 17.91 -1.91 -12.59
N GLN A 195 18.67 -2.92 -12.16
CA GLN A 195 18.31 -3.76 -11.00
C GLN A 195 18.19 -2.99 -9.68
N ARG A 196 18.94 -1.89 -9.51
CA ARG A 196 18.85 -1.01 -8.33
C ARG A 196 17.75 0.04 -8.48
N ASP A 197 17.56 0.55 -9.70
CA ASP A 197 16.68 1.67 -10.00
C ASP A 197 15.22 1.26 -10.26
N LEU A 198 14.97 0.00 -10.64
CA LEU A 198 13.64 -0.54 -10.91
C LEU A 198 12.80 -0.66 -9.62
N ASN A 199 11.90 0.28 -9.41
CA ASN A 199 10.97 0.37 -8.28
C ASN A 199 9.60 0.92 -8.77
N PHE A 200 8.59 0.99 -7.90
CA PHE A 200 7.23 1.40 -8.32
C PHE A 200 7.15 2.82 -8.94
N LYS A 201 8.08 3.73 -8.63
CA LYS A 201 8.13 5.07 -9.25
C LYS A 201 8.72 5.07 -10.65
N THR A 202 9.69 4.19 -10.92
CA THR A 202 10.41 4.09 -12.20
C THR A 202 9.83 3.01 -13.12
N GLY A 203 9.06 2.07 -12.57
CA GLY A 203 8.43 0.94 -13.26
C GLY A 203 7.67 1.33 -14.54
N PRO A 204 6.78 2.35 -14.52
CA PRO A 204 6.08 2.80 -15.73
C PRO A 204 7.03 3.27 -16.85
N ALA A 205 8.10 4.01 -16.50
CA ALA A 205 9.10 4.46 -17.47
C ALA A 205 9.89 3.29 -18.06
N TYR A 206 10.30 2.32 -17.22
CA TYR A 206 10.94 1.08 -17.67
C TYR A 206 10.02 0.21 -18.53
N LEU A 207 8.71 0.15 -18.23
CA LEU A 207 7.72 -0.58 -19.02
C LEU A 207 7.62 -0.01 -20.44
N CYS A 208 7.48 1.31 -20.57
CA CYS A 208 7.47 2.00 -21.86
C CYS A 208 8.77 1.77 -22.66
N ALA A 209 9.92 2.03 -22.04
CA ALA A 209 11.21 1.89 -22.70
C ALA A 209 11.52 0.42 -23.08
N ALA A 210 11.18 -0.55 -22.23
CA ALA A 210 11.36 -1.97 -22.54
C ALA A 210 10.48 -2.42 -23.71
N SER A 211 9.29 -1.86 -23.86
CA SER A 211 8.41 -2.12 -25.01
C SER A 211 8.99 -1.55 -26.31
N GLU A 212 9.52 -0.32 -26.28
CA GLU A 212 10.14 0.32 -27.45
C GLU A 212 11.37 -0.46 -27.95
N TYR A 213 12.25 -0.88 -27.03
CA TYR A 213 13.46 -1.65 -27.34
C TYR A 213 13.25 -3.17 -27.43
N LYS A 214 12.01 -3.66 -27.26
CA LYS A 214 11.64 -5.10 -27.28
C LYS A 214 12.48 -5.96 -26.32
N ASP A 215 12.75 -5.43 -25.13
CA ASP A 215 13.49 -6.15 -24.08
C ASP A 215 12.50 -6.94 -23.21
N GLU A 216 12.01 -8.06 -23.75
CA GLU A 216 10.95 -8.91 -23.17
C GLU A 216 11.16 -9.23 -21.68
N ARG A 217 12.42 -9.44 -21.25
CA ARG A 217 12.75 -9.72 -19.85
C ARG A 217 12.52 -8.52 -18.93
N LEU A 218 12.87 -7.32 -19.39
CA LEU A 218 12.61 -6.09 -18.63
C LEU A 218 11.14 -5.68 -18.72
N LEU A 219 10.48 -5.93 -19.86
CA LEU A 219 9.05 -5.70 -20.07
C LEU A 219 8.23 -6.53 -19.07
N GLU A 220 8.48 -7.83 -18.99
CA GLU A 220 7.85 -8.75 -18.03
C GLU A 220 8.07 -8.28 -16.58
N SER A 221 9.32 -7.98 -16.23
CA SER A 221 9.70 -7.57 -14.87
C SER A 221 9.02 -6.25 -14.46
N SER A 222 8.99 -5.28 -15.37
CA SER A 222 8.37 -3.97 -15.14
C SER A 222 6.85 -4.07 -15.09
N ARG A 223 6.23 -4.91 -15.94
CA ARG A 223 4.79 -5.19 -15.95
C ARG A 223 4.35 -5.76 -14.61
N ARG A 224 5.04 -6.80 -14.16
CA ARG A 224 4.77 -7.49 -12.88
C ARG A 224 4.88 -6.52 -11.71
N LEU A 225 5.97 -5.74 -11.66
CA LEU A 225 6.17 -4.70 -10.65
C LEU A 225 5.03 -3.66 -10.66
N CYS A 226 4.57 -3.25 -11.84
CA CYS A 226 3.47 -2.28 -11.97
C CYS A 226 2.12 -2.84 -11.49
N ALA A 227 1.85 -4.12 -11.74
CA ALA A 227 0.64 -4.79 -11.24
C ALA A 227 0.70 -5.02 -9.72
N GLU A 228 1.82 -5.54 -9.20
CA GLU A 228 2.03 -5.83 -7.76
C GLU A 228 2.03 -4.59 -6.87
N ASN A 229 2.26 -3.39 -7.43
CA ASN A 229 2.33 -2.13 -6.67
C ASN A 229 1.34 -1.08 -7.18
N PHE A 230 0.26 -1.47 -7.87
CA PHE A 230 -0.61 -0.56 -8.63
C PHE A 230 -1.14 0.64 -7.81
N GLU A 231 -1.58 0.43 -6.56
CA GLU A 231 -2.04 1.50 -5.64
C GLU A 231 -0.93 2.50 -5.23
N GLN A 232 0.35 2.14 -5.36
CA GLN A 232 1.50 2.96 -4.94
C GLN A 232 2.11 3.80 -6.08
N ILE A 233 1.70 3.55 -7.32
CA ILE A 233 2.21 4.26 -8.50
C ILE A 233 1.47 5.60 -8.63
N ASP A 234 2.19 6.65 -9.05
CA ASP A 234 1.52 7.92 -9.37
C ASP A 234 0.53 7.70 -10.52
N MET A 235 -0.75 7.94 -10.24
CA MET A 235 -1.86 7.91 -11.20
C MET A 235 -1.53 8.67 -12.49
N ARG A 236 -0.74 9.76 -12.41
CA ARG A 236 -0.29 10.54 -13.58
C ARG A 236 0.60 9.74 -14.53
N GLU A 237 1.45 8.85 -14.01
CA GLU A 237 2.30 7.98 -14.82
C GLU A 237 1.52 6.81 -15.42
N LEU A 238 0.57 6.23 -14.67
CA LEU A 238 -0.36 5.22 -15.21
C LEU A 238 -1.19 5.78 -16.37
N ILE A 239 -1.71 7.01 -16.22
CA ILE A 239 -2.47 7.73 -17.26
C ILE A 239 -1.56 8.15 -18.45
N ARG A 240 -0.23 8.12 -18.32
CA ARG A 240 0.72 8.36 -19.42
C ARG A 240 1.08 7.10 -20.22
N LEU A 241 0.77 5.90 -19.72
CA LEU A 241 1.08 4.66 -20.43
C LEU A 241 0.35 4.57 -21.79
N PRO A 242 1.02 4.11 -22.86
CA PRO A 242 0.36 3.70 -24.09
C PRO A 242 -0.73 2.66 -23.86
N LEU A 243 -1.83 2.71 -24.62
CA LEU A 243 -3.02 1.87 -24.42
C LEU A 243 -2.72 0.37 -24.37
N CYS A 244 -1.81 -0.10 -25.24
CA CYS A 244 -1.37 -1.50 -25.26
C CYS A 244 -0.68 -1.92 -23.95
N LEU A 245 0.10 -1.04 -23.33
CA LEU A 245 0.78 -1.30 -22.06
C LEU A 245 -0.16 -1.16 -20.87
N PHE A 246 -1.08 -0.18 -20.90
CA PHE A 246 -2.11 -0.02 -19.87
C PHE A 246 -3.01 -1.25 -19.77
N ARG A 247 -3.57 -1.74 -20.89
CA ARG A 247 -4.33 -3.01 -20.95
C ARG A 247 -3.55 -4.20 -20.38
N VAL A 248 -2.26 -4.29 -20.73
CA VAL A 248 -1.38 -5.37 -20.28
C VAL A 248 -1.10 -5.31 -18.77
N VAL A 249 -1.02 -4.11 -18.16
CA VAL A 249 -0.92 -3.96 -16.69
C VAL A 249 -2.24 -4.32 -16.02
N VAL A 250 -3.38 -3.83 -16.53
CA VAL A 250 -4.72 -4.10 -15.95
C VAL A 250 -5.06 -5.59 -15.99
N ARG A 251 -4.81 -6.29 -17.09
CA ARG A 251 -5.00 -7.76 -17.16
C ARG A 251 -4.12 -8.54 -16.18
N CYS A 252 -2.92 -8.03 -15.87
CA CYS A 252 -2.09 -8.63 -14.83
C CYS A 252 -2.66 -8.44 -13.41
N LEU A 253 -3.72 -7.65 -13.21
CA LEU A 253 -4.44 -7.58 -11.94
C LEU A 253 -5.42 -8.74 -11.72
N GLU A 254 -5.70 -9.57 -12.74
CA GLU A 254 -6.53 -10.79 -12.62
C GLU A 254 -6.02 -11.81 -11.60
N SER A 255 -4.72 -11.76 -11.24
CA SER A 255 -4.10 -12.68 -10.29
C SER A 255 -4.20 -12.25 -8.81
N PHE A 256 -4.79 -11.11 -8.50
CA PHE A 256 -4.91 -10.58 -7.13
C PHE A 256 -6.20 -11.05 -6.46
N GLU A 257 -6.25 -10.94 -5.13
CA GLU A 257 -7.41 -11.37 -4.34
C GLU A 257 -8.66 -10.56 -4.73
N ARG A 258 -9.70 -11.26 -5.22
CA ARG A 258 -10.95 -10.66 -5.73
C ARG A 258 -11.69 -9.79 -4.70
N ASP A 259 -11.44 -10.02 -3.43
CA ASP A 259 -12.09 -9.34 -2.31
C ASP A 259 -11.38 -8.02 -1.93
N ASN A 260 -10.29 -7.64 -2.62
CA ASN A 260 -9.62 -6.36 -2.39
C ASN A 260 -10.44 -5.17 -2.96
N LYS A 261 -11.40 -4.73 -2.14
CA LYS A 261 -12.26 -3.59 -2.45
C LYS A 261 -11.49 -2.27 -2.67
N SER A 262 -10.39 -2.00 -1.96
CA SER A 262 -9.65 -0.74 -2.15
C SER A 262 -9.00 -0.70 -3.53
N LEU A 263 -8.33 -1.78 -3.92
CA LEU A 263 -7.68 -1.90 -5.22
C LEU A 263 -8.70 -1.80 -6.35
N SER A 264 -9.86 -2.45 -6.23
CA SER A 264 -10.92 -2.38 -7.25
C SER A 264 -11.48 -0.96 -7.40
N CYS A 265 -11.75 -0.26 -6.30
CA CYS A 265 -12.20 1.13 -6.36
C CYS A 265 -11.12 2.06 -6.96
N PHE A 266 -9.86 1.95 -6.50
CA PHE A 266 -8.76 2.74 -7.04
C PHE A 266 -8.51 2.46 -8.54
N LEU A 267 -8.52 1.20 -8.94
CA LEU A 267 -8.45 0.79 -10.35
C LEU A 267 -9.55 1.46 -11.17
N SER A 268 -10.78 1.49 -10.66
CA SER A 268 -11.90 2.13 -11.36
C SER A 268 -11.70 3.62 -11.59
N GLU A 269 -11.12 4.34 -10.61
CA GLU A 269 -10.74 5.75 -10.78
C GLU A 269 -9.65 5.90 -11.85
N VAL A 270 -8.57 5.10 -11.78
CA VAL A 270 -7.47 5.15 -12.75
C VAL A 270 -7.97 4.84 -14.16
N VAL A 271 -8.79 3.81 -14.35
CA VAL A 271 -9.37 3.42 -15.64
C VAL A 271 -10.32 4.50 -16.18
N CYS A 272 -11.18 5.07 -15.33
CA CYS A 272 -12.06 6.16 -15.73
C CYS A 272 -11.25 7.37 -16.22
N ARG A 273 -10.28 7.84 -15.44
CA ARG A 273 -9.36 8.95 -15.81
C ARG A 273 -8.53 8.65 -17.06
N TYR A 274 -8.12 7.41 -17.24
CA TYR A 274 -7.40 6.97 -18.44
C TYR A 274 -8.29 7.13 -19.68
N LEU A 275 -9.52 6.63 -19.61
CA LEU A 275 -10.48 6.70 -20.71
C LEU A 275 -10.91 8.16 -21.01
N GLU A 276 -11.22 8.97 -19.99
CA GLU A 276 -11.49 10.42 -20.14
C GLU A 276 -10.41 11.14 -20.98
N LYS A 277 -9.13 10.83 -20.75
CA LYS A 277 -8.02 11.40 -21.51
C LYS A 277 -7.90 10.85 -22.94
N HIS A 278 -8.32 9.60 -23.16
CA HIS A 278 -8.18 8.86 -24.41
C HIS A 278 -9.51 8.66 -25.17
N GLN A 279 -10.49 9.56 -24.99
CA GLN A 279 -11.84 9.54 -25.61
C GLN A 279 -11.89 9.08 -27.07
N LYS A 280 -10.93 9.50 -27.91
CA LYS A 280 -10.88 9.16 -29.36
C LYS A 280 -10.64 7.68 -29.65
N GLU A 281 -10.08 6.94 -28.70
CA GLU A 281 -9.72 5.53 -28.80
C GLU A 281 -10.74 4.61 -28.11
N ILE A 282 -11.75 5.18 -27.42
CA ILE A 282 -12.77 4.40 -26.71
C ILE A 282 -13.71 3.71 -27.70
N ASN A 283 -13.91 2.42 -27.47
CA ASN A 283 -15.01 1.64 -28.03
C ASN A 283 -15.63 0.76 -26.91
N GLY A 284 -16.78 0.14 -27.18
CA GLY A 284 -17.48 -0.68 -26.19
C GLY A 284 -16.66 -1.88 -25.71
N GLU A 285 -15.90 -2.52 -26.61
CA GLU A 285 -15.02 -3.64 -26.28
C GLU A 285 -13.92 -3.25 -25.29
N LEU A 286 -13.23 -2.13 -25.54
CA LEU A 286 -12.16 -1.62 -24.68
C LEU A 286 -12.68 -1.18 -23.31
N LEU A 287 -13.82 -0.48 -23.28
CA LEU A 287 -14.45 -0.07 -22.03
C LEU A 287 -14.79 -1.30 -21.19
N LEU A 288 -15.39 -2.33 -21.79
CA LEU A 288 -15.78 -3.56 -21.07
C LEU A 288 -14.58 -4.40 -20.64
N GLU A 289 -13.53 -4.50 -21.45
CA GLU A 289 -12.29 -5.16 -21.06
C GLU A 289 -11.65 -4.51 -19.82
N LEU A 290 -11.50 -3.18 -19.83
CA LEU A 290 -10.86 -2.46 -18.73
C LEU A 290 -11.75 -2.36 -17.48
N THR A 291 -13.04 -2.70 -17.58
CA THR A 291 -14.01 -2.64 -16.48
C THR A 291 -14.61 -4.00 -16.14
N ASP A 292 -13.98 -5.10 -16.58
CA ASP A 292 -14.48 -6.47 -16.36
C ASP A 292 -14.75 -6.74 -14.87
N SER A 293 -15.89 -7.37 -14.58
CA SER A 293 -16.33 -7.68 -13.22
C SER A 293 -15.39 -8.62 -12.44
N LEU A 294 -14.52 -9.37 -13.12
CA LEU A 294 -13.53 -10.26 -12.49
C LEU A 294 -12.29 -9.49 -12.02
N VAL A 295 -11.95 -8.38 -12.68
CA VAL A 295 -10.78 -7.53 -12.36
C VAL A 295 -11.18 -6.35 -11.48
N MET A 296 -12.38 -5.81 -11.72
CA MET A 296 -12.91 -4.61 -11.10
C MET A 296 -14.34 -4.85 -10.58
N PRO A 297 -14.55 -5.76 -9.61
CA PRO A 297 -15.87 -6.08 -9.07
C PRO A 297 -16.56 -4.87 -8.42
N TYR A 298 -15.80 -4.02 -7.74
CA TYR A 298 -16.27 -2.79 -7.10
C TYR A 298 -15.83 -1.55 -7.88
N ILE A 299 -16.74 -0.60 -8.03
CA ILE A 299 -16.51 0.68 -8.73
C ILE A 299 -16.55 1.79 -7.69
N ALA A 300 -15.66 2.78 -7.77
CA ALA A 300 -15.72 4.00 -6.95
C ALA A 300 -16.89 4.89 -7.40
N PRO A 301 -17.62 5.57 -6.50
CA PRO A 301 -18.79 6.39 -6.86
C PRO A 301 -18.47 7.48 -7.88
N GLU A 302 -17.31 8.13 -7.75
CA GLU A 302 -16.81 9.14 -8.67
C GLU A 302 -16.49 8.56 -10.06
N ALA A 303 -15.87 7.37 -10.10
CA ALA A 303 -15.58 6.65 -11.33
C ALA A 303 -16.85 6.12 -12.01
N ALA A 304 -17.85 5.71 -11.23
CA ALA A 304 -19.15 5.27 -11.73
C ALA A 304 -19.83 6.38 -12.54
N ILE A 305 -19.85 7.62 -12.05
CA ILE A 305 -20.39 8.78 -12.77
C ILE A 305 -19.65 8.95 -14.11
N GLY A 306 -18.32 8.97 -14.07
CA GLY A 306 -17.50 9.10 -15.29
C GLY A 306 -17.75 7.98 -16.31
N PHE A 307 -17.82 6.71 -15.88
CA PHE A 307 -18.17 5.60 -16.76
C PHE A 307 -19.56 5.77 -17.39
N THR A 308 -20.55 6.26 -16.65
CA THR A 308 -21.89 6.49 -17.21
C THR A 308 -21.90 7.59 -18.28
N SER A 309 -21.09 8.64 -18.12
CA SER A 309 -20.84 9.64 -19.18
C SER A 309 -20.17 9.01 -20.41
N LEU A 310 -19.13 8.20 -20.19
CA LEU A 310 -18.41 7.52 -21.27
C LEU A 310 -19.30 6.54 -22.06
N ILE A 311 -20.23 5.84 -21.39
CA ILE A 311 -21.22 4.98 -22.05
C ILE A 311 -22.16 5.81 -22.95
N LYS A 312 -22.56 7.01 -22.52
CA LYS A 312 -23.39 7.94 -23.30
C LYS A 312 -22.66 8.51 -24.52
N GLU A 313 -21.34 8.65 -24.45
CA GLU A 313 -20.48 9.11 -25.55
C GLU A 313 -20.14 8.00 -26.58
N LEU A 314 -20.48 6.73 -26.30
CA LEU A 314 -20.27 5.65 -27.26
C LEU A 314 -21.18 5.78 -28.50
N LYS A 315 -20.60 5.53 -29.68
CA LYS A 315 -21.37 5.41 -30.94
C LYS A 315 -22.41 4.29 -30.84
N THR A 316 -23.62 4.53 -31.34
CA THR A 316 -24.77 3.61 -31.29
C THR A 316 -24.44 2.22 -31.82
N GLU A 317 -23.78 2.11 -32.98
CA GLU A 317 -23.33 0.82 -33.56
C GLU A 317 -22.42 -0.02 -32.63
N ASN A 318 -21.68 0.61 -31.72
CA ASN A 318 -20.83 -0.09 -30.75
C ASN A 318 -21.60 -0.38 -29.45
N ALA A 319 -22.49 0.51 -29.04
CA ALA A 319 -23.34 0.30 -27.87
C ALA A 319 -24.29 -0.90 -28.06
N GLU A 320 -24.92 -1.04 -29.23
CA GLU A 320 -25.86 -2.13 -29.51
C GLU A 320 -25.19 -3.51 -29.47
N LYS A 321 -24.01 -3.67 -30.08
CA LYS A 321 -23.24 -4.93 -30.10
C LYS A 321 -22.89 -5.44 -28.70
N HIS A 322 -22.78 -4.55 -27.73
CA HIS A 322 -22.31 -4.83 -26.37
C HIS A 322 -23.37 -4.52 -25.30
N PHE A 323 -24.64 -4.33 -25.69
CA PHE A 323 -25.71 -3.79 -24.84
C PHE A 323 -25.84 -4.50 -23.48
N HIS A 324 -25.87 -5.84 -23.45
CA HIS A 324 -25.99 -6.60 -22.19
C HIS A 324 -24.82 -6.40 -21.24
N ALA A 325 -23.60 -6.33 -21.76
CA ALA A 325 -22.40 -6.12 -20.94
C ALA A 325 -22.29 -4.67 -20.45
N LEU A 326 -22.64 -3.69 -21.30
CA LEU A 326 -22.74 -2.28 -20.91
C LEU A 326 -23.85 -2.07 -19.86
N SER A 327 -24.99 -2.76 -19.98
CA SER A 327 -26.05 -2.75 -18.97
C SER A 327 -25.57 -3.31 -17.62
N ASN A 328 -24.77 -4.38 -17.61
CA ASN A 328 -24.16 -4.91 -16.39
C ASN A 328 -23.11 -3.96 -15.77
N LEU A 329 -22.35 -3.22 -16.59
CA LEU A 329 -21.49 -2.14 -16.11
C LEU A 329 -22.32 -1.00 -15.50
N SER A 330 -23.36 -0.52 -16.18
CA SER A 330 -24.27 0.50 -15.68
C SER A 330 -24.93 0.12 -14.36
N ARG A 331 -25.35 -1.14 -14.18
CA ARG A 331 -25.88 -1.65 -12.90
C ARG A 331 -24.84 -1.50 -11.77
N ARG A 332 -23.59 -1.94 -11.98
CA ARG A 332 -22.52 -1.79 -10.97
C ARG A 332 -22.20 -0.32 -10.66
N CYS A 333 -22.20 0.54 -11.67
CA CYS A 333 -22.03 1.98 -11.50
C CYS A 333 -23.15 2.55 -10.61
N ALA A 334 -24.40 2.25 -10.94
CA ALA A 334 -25.57 2.67 -10.15
C ALA A 334 -25.52 2.16 -8.70
N GLN A 335 -25.25 0.87 -8.49
CA GLN A 335 -25.11 0.28 -7.16
C GLN A 335 -24.05 1.00 -6.32
N SER A 336 -22.93 1.43 -6.92
CA SER A 336 -21.89 2.20 -6.23
C SER A 336 -22.35 3.60 -5.82
N VAL A 337 -22.94 4.36 -6.75
CA VAL A 337 -23.46 5.72 -6.50
C VAL A 337 -24.55 5.69 -5.41
N VAL A 338 -25.50 4.75 -5.52
CA VAL A 338 -26.55 4.49 -4.53
C VAL A 338 -25.97 4.24 -3.13
N LYS A 339 -24.89 3.47 -3.04
CA LYS A 339 -24.31 3.03 -1.77
C LYS A 339 -23.58 4.13 -1.00
N GLU A 340 -22.94 5.07 -1.70
CA GLU A 340 -22.19 6.16 -1.07
C GLU A 340 -23.08 7.36 -0.74
N TYR A 341 -23.91 7.81 -1.69
CA TYR A 341 -24.75 9.00 -1.50
C TYR A 341 -26.10 8.70 -0.85
N GLY A 342 -26.55 7.44 -0.90
CA GLY A 342 -27.83 7.00 -0.34
C GLY A 342 -29.05 7.43 -1.16
N TRP A 343 -30.18 6.78 -0.91
CA TRP A 343 -31.46 7.10 -1.56
C TRP A 343 -32.14 8.37 -1.03
N THR A 344 -31.70 8.93 0.10
CA THR A 344 -32.40 10.04 0.76
C THR A 344 -32.42 11.32 -0.06
N ASP A 345 -31.42 11.52 -0.90
CA ASP A 345 -31.24 12.73 -1.69
C ASP A 345 -31.67 12.50 -3.16
N PHE A 346 -31.90 11.25 -3.57
CA PHE A 346 -32.40 10.90 -4.90
C PHE A 346 -33.93 11.02 -4.93
N SER A 347 -34.41 12.22 -5.25
CA SER A 347 -35.84 12.47 -5.46
C SER A 347 -36.36 11.66 -6.64
N VAL A 348 -36.96 10.50 -6.35
CA VAL A 348 -37.63 9.65 -7.35
C VAL A 348 -38.67 10.44 -8.12
N SER A 349 -39.39 11.37 -7.49
CA SER A 349 -40.29 12.29 -8.19
C SER A 349 -39.55 13.19 -9.17
N ALA A 350 -38.44 13.83 -8.81
CA ALA A 350 -37.70 14.68 -9.74
C ALA A 350 -37.17 13.92 -10.96
N ALA A 351 -36.64 12.71 -10.76
CA ALA A 351 -36.13 11.88 -11.85
C ALA A 351 -37.25 11.27 -12.72
N VAL A 352 -38.40 10.92 -12.12
CA VAL A 352 -39.61 10.51 -12.86
C VAL A 352 -40.24 11.70 -13.60
N ASP A 353 -40.23 12.90 -13.02
CA ASP A 353 -40.73 14.13 -13.65
C ASP A 353 -39.80 14.60 -14.78
N GLU A 354 -38.48 14.39 -14.69
CA GLU A 354 -37.54 14.60 -15.78
C GLU A 354 -37.81 13.62 -16.94
N TYR A 355 -37.97 12.33 -16.63
CA TYR A 355 -38.28 11.26 -17.58
C TYR A 355 -39.64 11.44 -18.27
N LEU A 356 -40.70 11.75 -17.51
CA LEU A 356 -42.06 11.92 -18.04
C LEU A 356 -42.31 13.33 -18.60
N GLY A 357 -41.60 14.34 -18.10
CA GLY A 357 -41.74 15.74 -18.52
C GLY A 357 -41.33 15.98 -19.97
N HIS A 358 -40.27 15.31 -20.43
CA HIS A 358 -39.82 15.37 -21.82
C HIS A 358 -40.76 14.65 -22.81
N SER A 359 -41.70 13.84 -22.32
CA SER A 359 -42.54 12.96 -23.17
C SER A 359 -43.75 13.65 -23.83
N LYS A 360 -44.13 14.88 -23.46
CA LYS A 360 -45.45 15.43 -23.83
C LYS A 360 -45.50 16.32 -25.07
N ASP A 361 -44.41 17.01 -25.43
CA ASP A 361 -44.41 17.98 -26.55
C ASP A 361 -43.44 17.64 -27.69
N PHE A 362 -42.64 16.57 -27.58
CA PHE A 362 -41.69 16.19 -28.62
C PHE A 362 -42.31 15.30 -29.72
N LYS A 363 -42.27 15.78 -30.96
CA LYS A 363 -42.53 14.95 -32.14
C LYS A 363 -41.35 14.00 -32.36
N PHE A 364 -41.66 12.75 -32.70
CA PHE A 364 -40.68 11.72 -33.06
C PHE A 364 -40.03 12.03 -34.42
N ASP A 365 -38.95 12.81 -34.40
CA ASP A 365 -37.96 12.87 -35.48
C ASP A 365 -36.59 12.41 -34.91
N ASP A 366 -36.15 11.20 -35.29
CA ASP A 366 -34.79 10.60 -35.29
C ASP A 366 -33.75 10.91 -34.17
N HIS A 367 -34.15 11.37 -32.99
CA HIS A 367 -33.20 11.61 -31.88
C HIS A 367 -32.85 10.34 -31.07
N GLU A 368 -31.90 9.54 -31.59
CA GLU A 368 -31.37 8.32 -30.94
C GLU A 368 -30.86 8.52 -29.50
N GLY A 369 -30.40 9.73 -29.15
CA GLY A 369 -29.74 10.02 -27.87
C GLY A 369 -30.59 9.76 -26.62
N TRP A 370 -31.93 9.80 -26.73
CA TRP A 370 -32.82 9.70 -25.56
C TRP A 370 -32.89 8.27 -24.99
N ARG A 371 -32.51 7.24 -25.75
CA ARG A 371 -32.53 5.85 -25.28
C ARG A 371 -31.53 5.57 -24.16
N VAL A 372 -30.40 6.28 -24.13
CA VAL A 372 -29.33 6.03 -23.14
C VAL A 372 -29.66 6.66 -21.79
N ASP A 373 -30.28 7.85 -21.76
CA ASP A 373 -30.71 8.48 -20.51
C ASP A 373 -31.83 7.68 -19.83
N SER A 374 -32.79 7.15 -20.63
CA SER A 374 -33.78 6.19 -20.15
C SER A 374 -33.17 4.91 -19.61
N LEU A 375 -32.10 4.39 -20.24
CA LEU A 375 -31.39 3.21 -19.76
C LEU A 375 -30.69 3.50 -18.43
N LEU A 376 -30.04 4.66 -18.30
CA LEU A 376 -29.32 5.04 -17.08
C LEU A 376 -30.26 5.20 -15.89
N PHE A 377 -31.39 5.87 -16.10
CA PHE A 377 -32.47 5.96 -15.11
C PHE A 377 -33.01 4.58 -14.74
N ALA A 378 -33.35 3.74 -15.73
CA ALA A 378 -33.86 2.39 -15.49
C ALA A 378 -32.85 1.47 -14.78
N THR A 379 -31.56 1.54 -15.10
CA THR A 379 -30.52 0.78 -14.37
C THR A 379 -30.26 1.30 -12.97
N SER A 380 -30.36 2.63 -12.76
CA SER A 380 -30.27 3.24 -11.44
C SER A 380 -31.45 2.85 -10.54
N PHE A 381 -32.66 2.82 -11.12
CA PHE A 381 -33.87 2.37 -10.44
C PHE A 381 -33.90 0.85 -10.20
N ALA A 382 -33.37 0.04 -11.12
CA ALA A 382 -33.21 -1.40 -10.90
C ALA A 382 -32.21 -1.70 -9.76
N ALA A 383 -31.05 -1.03 -9.75
CA ALA A 383 -30.08 -1.11 -8.66
C ALA A 383 -30.67 -0.63 -7.31
N ALA A 384 -31.60 0.34 -7.34
CA ALA A 384 -32.39 0.75 -6.17
C ALA A 384 -33.15 -0.42 -5.56
N LEU A 385 -33.90 -1.13 -6.40
CA LEU A 385 -34.80 -2.19 -6.00
C LEU A 385 -34.03 -3.43 -5.57
N GLU A 386 -32.92 -3.76 -6.24
CA GLU A 386 -31.97 -4.79 -5.81
C GLU A 386 -31.44 -4.47 -4.40
N GLN A 387 -30.89 -3.27 -4.16
CA GLN A 387 -30.37 -2.89 -2.83
C GLN A 387 -31.47 -2.85 -1.76
N ALA A 388 -32.67 -2.35 -2.10
CA ALA A 388 -33.81 -2.32 -1.17
C ALA A 388 -34.36 -3.72 -0.85
N GLN A 389 -34.20 -4.68 -1.77
CA GLN A 389 -34.51 -6.09 -1.53
C GLN A 389 -33.45 -6.74 -0.63
N ASP A 390 -32.16 -6.52 -0.90
CA ASP A 390 -31.06 -7.00 -0.05
C ASP A 390 -31.20 -6.47 1.39
N ASP A 391 -31.49 -5.17 1.55
CA ASP A 391 -31.76 -4.53 2.84
C ASP A 391 -32.98 -5.15 3.55
N TYR A 392 -34.01 -5.53 2.81
CA TYR A 392 -35.21 -6.20 3.34
C TYR A 392 -34.92 -7.66 3.75
N GLU A 393 -34.08 -8.38 3.00
CA GLU A 393 -33.61 -9.71 3.36
C GLU A 393 -32.73 -9.69 4.63
N GLU A 394 -31.85 -8.69 4.81
CA GLU A 394 -31.11 -8.47 6.06
C GLU A 394 -32.06 -8.22 7.25
N VAL A 395 -33.11 -7.40 7.05
CA VAL A 395 -34.15 -7.14 8.06
C VAL A 395 -34.94 -8.41 8.42
N LEU A 396 -35.25 -9.28 7.46
CA LEU A 396 -35.89 -10.58 7.73
C LEU A 396 -35.00 -11.51 8.55
N VAL A 397 -33.69 -11.57 8.25
CA VAL A 397 -32.72 -12.37 9.02
C VAL A 397 -32.59 -11.86 10.45
N GLU A 398 -32.51 -10.55 10.67
CA GLU A 398 -32.53 -9.98 12.03
C GLU A 398 -33.88 -10.18 12.73
N GLN A 399 -35.01 -10.15 12.01
CA GLN A 399 -36.33 -10.46 12.56
C GLN A 399 -36.42 -11.91 13.03
N GLU A 400 -35.90 -12.87 12.26
CA GLU A 400 -35.81 -14.29 12.67
C GLU A 400 -34.88 -14.46 13.87
N ARG A 401 -33.72 -13.79 13.87
CA ARG A 401 -32.78 -13.79 15.00
C ARG A 401 -33.42 -13.25 16.29
N LEU A 402 -34.16 -12.14 16.19
CA LEU A 402 -34.92 -11.57 17.30
C LEU A 402 -36.06 -12.49 17.76
N SER A 403 -36.75 -13.15 16.84
CA SER A 403 -37.79 -14.14 17.15
C SER A 403 -37.22 -15.30 17.98
N CYS A 404 -36.07 -15.85 17.59
CA CYS A 404 -35.34 -16.87 18.35
C CYS A 404 -34.94 -16.38 19.75
N MET A 405 -34.45 -15.14 19.87
CA MET A 405 -34.12 -14.54 21.18
C MET A 405 -35.35 -14.36 22.08
N VAL A 406 -36.49 -13.94 21.52
CA VAL A 406 -37.76 -13.81 22.27
C VAL A 406 -38.26 -15.18 22.72
N GLY A 407 -38.13 -16.22 21.89
CA GLY A 407 -38.45 -17.60 22.26
C GLY A 407 -37.61 -18.10 23.45
N ALA A 408 -36.29 -17.90 23.40
CA ALA A 408 -35.39 -18.27 24.49
C ALA A 408 -35.69 -17.49 25.80
N LEU A 409 -36.04 -16.21 25.68
CA LEU A 409 -36.45 -15.39 26.83
C LEU A 409 -37.76 -15.92 27.44
N HIS A 410 -38.75 -16.27 26.61
CA HIS A 410 -40.04 -16.81 27.06
C HIS A 410 -39.86 -18.17 27.77
N GLN A 411 -39.00 -19.05 27.25
CA GLN A 411 -38.63 -20.30 27.92
C GLN A 411 -37.97 -20.03 29.28
N THR A 412 -37.09 -19.04 29.37
CA THR A 412 -36.43 -18.64 30.63
C THR A 412 -37.43 -18.11 31.66
N VAL A 413 -38.40 -17.28 31.24
CA VAL A 413 -39.49 -16.79 32.11
C VAL A 413 -40.35 -17.97 32.62
N SER A 414 -40.75 -18.88 31.75
CA SER A 414 -41.53 -20.08 32.15
C SER A 414 -40.78 -20.95 33.17
N MET A 415 -39.46 -21.12 33.01
CA MET A 415 -38.64 -21.81 34.01
C MET A 415 -38.62 -21.07 35.37
N MET A 416 -38.56 -19.74 35.37
CA MET A 416 -38.64 -18.94 36.60
C MET A 416 -40.01 -19.02 37.28
N GLU A 417 -41.12 -19.08 36.53
CA GLU A 417 -42.47 -19.26 37.07
C GLU A 417 -42.63 -20.62 37.78
N VAL A 418 -42.09 -21.69 37.19
CA VAL A 418 -42.06 -23.03 37.81
C VAL A 418 -41.20 -23.05 39.08
N LEU A 419 -40.05 -22.38 39.07
CA LEU A 419 -39.20 -22.24 40.26
C LEU A 419 -39.89 -21.43 41.37
N ASN A 420 -40.60 -20.35 41.02
CA ASN A 420 -41.34 -19.55 41.99
C ASN A 420 -42.51 -20.35 42.60
N SER A 421 -43.25 -21.10 41.79
CA SER A 421 -44.31 -22.00 42.27
C SER A 421 -43.79 -23.04 43.28
N LYS A 422 -42.61 -23.64 43.01
CA LYS A 422 -41.93 -24.56 43.95
C LYS A 422 -41.47 -23.86 45.23
N LYS A 423 -41.03 -22.60 45.14
CA LYS A 423 -40.66 -21.78 46.30
C LYS A 423 -41.89 -21.50 47.18
N ASP A 424 -43.04 -21.18 46.58
CA ASP A 424 -44.28 -20.92 47.31
C ASP A 424 -44.83 -22.20 47.98
N GLU A 425 -44.70 -23.36 47.34
CA GLU A 425 -44.92 -24.67 47.99
C GLU A 425 -43.99 -24.89 49.20
N HIS A 426 -42.71 -24.53 49.09
CA HIS A 426 -41.76 -24.68 50.19
C HIS A 426 -42.09 -23.72 51.36
N MET A 427 -42.40 -22.46 51.05
CA MET A 427 -42.83 -21.46 52.03
C MET A 427 -44.10 -21.90 52.76
N THR A 428 -45.10 -22.44 52.05
CA THR A 428 -46.33 -22.94 52.68
C THR A 428 -46.09 -24.20 53.53
N LYS A 429 -45.17 -25.09 53.14
CA LYS A 429 -44.73 -26.22 53.98
C LYS A 429 -44.02 -25.74 55.25
N GLN A 430 -43.11 -24.77 55.15
CA GLN A 430 -42.44 -24.16 56.30
C GLN A 430 -43.43 -23.45 57.24
N GLN A 431 -44.39 -22.71 56.70
CA GLN A 431 -45.42 -22.03 57.48
C GLN A 431 -46.26 -23.02 58.31
N ARG A 432 -46.71 -24.14 57.70
CA ARG A 432 -47.43 -25.20 58.43
C ARG A 432 -46.58 -25.81 59.56
N ALA A 433 -45.29 -26.05 59.32
CA ALA A 433 -44.38 -26.58 60.33
C ALA A 433 -44.20 -25.60 61.50
N ILE A 434 -44.07 -24.30 61.21
CA ILE A 434 -44.02 -23.23 62.22
C ILE A 434 -45.32 -23.19 63.05
N ASP A 435 -46.49 -23.30 62.41
CA ASP A 435 -47.76 -23.20 63.12
C ASP A 435 -48.08 -24.45 63.97
N GLU A 436 -47.68 -25.66 63.53
CA GLU A 436 -47.73 -26.86 64.38
C GLU A 436 -46.73 -26.78 65.54
N ALA A 437 -45.53 -26.25 65.33
CA ALA A 437 -44.57 -26.00 66.41
C ALA A 437 -45.11 -24.99 67.45
N LYS A 438 -45.75 -23.90 67.01
CA LYS A 438 -46.44 -22.95 67.92
C LYS A 438 -47.53 -23.64 68.74
N LYS A 439 -48.31 -24.52 68.12
CA LYS A 439 -49.38 -25.28 68.79
C LYS A 439 -48.81 -26.25 69.85
N GLN A 440 -47.69 -26.91 69.56
CA GLN A 440 -46.98 -27.73 70.55
C GLN A 440 -46.43 -26.89 71.71
N ILE A 441 -45.85 -25.72 71.43
CA ILE A 441 -45.38 -24.76 72.45
C ILE A 441 -46.53 -24.30 73.35
N LEU A 442 -47.72 -24.01 72.79
CA LEU A 442 -48.92 -23.67 73.55
C LEU A 442 -49.36 -24.85 74.45
N GLY A 443 -49.44 -26.07 73.92
CA GLY A 443 -49.77 -27.25 74.71
C GLY A 443 -48.80 -27.52 75.86
N LEU A 444 -47.48 -27.33 75.63
CA LEU A 444 -46.47 -27.42 76.69
C LEU A 444 -46.61 -26.29 77.72
N LYS A 445 -46.94 -25.07 77.29
CA LYS A 445 -47.20 -23.93 78.19
C LYS A 445 -48.40 -24.20 79.11
N ASP A 446 -49.46 -24.79 78.57
CA ASP A 446 -50.66 -25.16 79.35
C ASP A 446 -50.34 -26.29 80.36
N GLN A 447 -49.56 -27.30 79.95
CA GLN A 447 -49.06 -28.35 80.86
C GLN A 447 -48.20 -27.76 81.99
N ILE A 448 -47.28 -26.86 81.68
CA ILE A 448 -46.45 -26.16 82.69
C ILE A 448 -47.36 -25.38 83.64
N SER A 449 -48.33 -24.62 83.13
CA SER A 449 -49.29 -23.87 83.96
C SER A 449 -50.07 -24.79 84.90
N MET A 450 -50.53 -25.95 84.43
CA MET A 450 -51.23 -26.94 85.25
C MET A 450 -50.30 -27.52 86.34
N ILE A 451 -49.06 -27.87 86.00
CA ILE A 451 -48.07 -28.39 86.97
C ILE A 451 -47.74 -27.33 88.03
N SER A 452 -47.52 -26.07 87.63
CA SER A 452 -47.31 -24.96 88.56
C SER A 452 -48.51 -24.76 89.49
N GLN A 453 -49.75 -24.88 88.99
CA GLN A 453 -50.94 -24.79 89.82
C GLN A 453 -51.06 -25.98 90.80
N GLN A 454 -50.72 -27.20 90.37
CA GLN A 454 -50.64 -28.37 91.28
C GLN A 454 -49.54 -28.21 92.34
N GLN A 455 -48.40 -27.62 91.99
CA GLN A 455 -47.34 -27.31 92.95
C GLN A 455 -47.80 -26.28 93.97
N LEU A 456 -48.46 -25.20 93.53
CA LEU A 456 -49.10 -24.20 94.42
C LEU A 456 -50.10 -24.85 95.41
N GLN A 457 -50.91 -25.81 94.94
CA GLN A 457 -51.80 -26.57 95.81
C GLN A 457 -51.05 -27.50 96.77
N ARG A 458 -49.95 -28.14 96.36
CA ARG A 458 -49.12 -28.97 97.25
C ARG A 458 -48.41 -28.12 98.33
N THR A 459 -47.95 -26.92 98.00
CA THR A 459 -47.40 -25.97 98.97
C THR A 459 -48.45 -25.42 99.95
N SER A 460 -49.75 -25.61 99.67
CA SER A 460 -50.84 -25.23 100.58
C SER A 460 -51.17 -26.28 101.65
N ILE A 461 -50.52 -27.46 101.65
CA ILE A 461 -50.85 -28.59 102.55
C ILE A 461 -49.84 -28.77 103.70
N TYR A 462 -48.72 -28.05 103.69
CA TYR A 462 -47.79 -27.99 104.82
C TYR A 462 -47.74 -26.59 105.44
N PRO A 463 -48.49 -26.33 106.53
CA PRO A 463 -48.25 -25.16 107.36
C PRO A 463 -46.97 -25.36 108.19
N ALA A 464 -46.05 -24.39 108.06
CA ALA A 464 -44.96 -24.05 108.98
C ALA A 464 -44.11 -25.18 109.62
N LEU A 465 -42.81 -25.21 109.27
CA LEU A 465 -41.72 -25.53 110.21
C LEU A 465 -40.39 -24.95 109.65
N TYR A 466 -39.81 -23.99 110.37
CA TYR A 466 -38.47 -23.36 110.20
C TYR A 466 -38.22 -22.63 108.86
N GLU A 467 -37.93 -21.32 108.78
CA GLU A 467 -37.28 -20.36 109.70
C GLU A 467 -35.78 -20.64 109.95
N GLN A 468 -34.91 -19.76 109.42
CA GLN A 468 -33.46 -19.65 109.65
C GLN A 468 -32.61 -20.88 109.20
N THR A 469 -31.48 -20.69 108.51
CA THR A 469 -30.42 -19.73 108.82
C THR A 469 -29.95 -18.85 107.66
N ASP A 470 -29.71 -17.58 107.98
CA ASP A 470 -28.83 -16.67 107.22
C ASP A 470 -27.37 -17.13 107.19
N THR A 471 -26.69 -16.90 106.06
CA THR A 471 -25.32 -16.34 105.90
C THR A 471 -24.96 -16.45 104.41
N GLU A 472 -24.96 -15.36 103.63
CA GLU A 472 -23.94 -14.30 103.61
C GLU A 472 -22.60 -14.78 102.99
N ILE A 473 -22.49 -14.66 101.67
CA ILE A 473 -21.22 -14.28 101.04
C ILE A 473 -21.49 -13.12 100.08
N GLN A 474 -20.75 -12.04 100.33
CA GLN A 474 -20.79 -10.74 99.68
C GLN A 474 -19.73 -10.67 98.56
N MET A 475 -19.68 -9.53 97.86
CA MET A 475 -18.75 -9.19 96.75
C MET A 475 -19.07 -9.86 95.40
N GLY A 476 -19.02 -9.15 94.26
CA GLY A 476 -18.78 -7.72 94.10
C GLY A 476 -18.44 -7.33 92.66
N SER A 477 -18.72 -6.06 92.34
CA SER A 477 -18.45 -5.31 91.09
C SER A 477 -19.44 -5.58 89.93
N SER A 478 -20.11 -4.58 89.34
CA SER A 478 -19.71 -3.22 88.89
C SER A 478 -18.69 -3.24 87.76
N LEU A 479 -19.17 -3.09 86.53
CA LEU A 479 -18.57 -2.16 85.55
C LEU A 479 -19.50 -1.90 84.36
N ASP A 480 -19.27 -0.75 83.72
CA ASP A 480 -20.17 -0.09 82.77
C ASP A 480 -20.29 -0.76 81.39
N PHE A 481 -21.45 -0.51 80.78
CA PHE A 481 -21.69 -0.69 79.35
C PHE A 481 -20.91 0.37 78.55
N ARG A 482 -19.90 -0.02 77.77
CA ARG A 482 -19.45 0.77 76.61
C ARG A 482 -18.92 -0.06 75.45
N HIS A 483 -18.98 0.61 74.30
CA HIS A 483 -18.79 0.23 72.90
C HIS A 483 -17.57 -0.61 72.47
N GLU A 484 -17.66 -0.98 71.18
CA GLU A 484 -16.64 -1.55 70.28
C GLU A 484 -16.29 -3.04 70.52
N LYS A 485 -15.85 -3.82 69.53
CA LYS A 485 -15.89 -3.87 68.04
C LYS A 485 -14.96 -5.06 67.68
N GLU A 486 -15.10 -5.61 66.48
CA GLU A 486 -14.09 -6.43 65.79
C GLU A 486 -13.82 -7.91 66.20
N HIS A 487 -13.57 -8.69 65.14
CA HIS A 487 -12.99 -10.03 65.02
C HIS A 487 -13.42 -11.16 65.97
N ARG A 488 -14.21 -12.08 65.40
CA ARG A 488 -14.02 -13.53 65.61
C ARG A 488 -13.97 -14.26 64.28
N ASP A 489 -12.76 -14.67 63.92
CA ASP A 489 -12.48 -15.69 62.92
C ASP A 489 -12.71 -17.11 63.47
N ALA A 490 -12.68 -18.08 62.55
CA ALA A 490 -12.59 -19.54 62.76
C ALA A 490 -13.85 -20.30 63.29
N PRO A 491 -14.59 -21.02 62.42
CA PRO A 491 -15.46 -22.13 62.81
C PRO A 491 -14.66 -23.44 63.04
N PRO A 492 -15.21 -24.42 63.78
CA PRO A 492 -14.57 -25.72 64.06
C PRO A 492 -14.54 -26.68 62.84
N PRO A 493 -13.72 -27.75 62.87
CA PRO A 493 -13.32 -28.49 61.68
C PRO A 493 -14.40 -29.41 61.08
N LEU A 494 -14.30 -29.59 59.75
CA LEU A 494 -15.18 -30.41 58.93
C LEU A 494 -14.97 -31.92 59.18
N LEU A 495 -16.08 -32.65 59.35
CA LEU A 495 -16.13 -34.09 59.09
C LEU A 495 -16.24 -34.31 57.58
N SER A 496 -15.33 -35.10 57.02
CA SER A 496 -15.28 -35.43 55.60
C SER A 496 -16.45 -36.35 55.21
N TYR A 497 -17.38 -35.83 54.42
CA TYR A 497 -18.27 -36.65 53.59
C TYR A 497 -17.80 -36.61 52.13
N SER A 498 -17.94 -37.76 51.46
CA SER A 498 -17.42 -38.01 50.11
C SER A 498 -18.08 -37.16 49.04
N GLU A 499 -17.26 -36.61 48.15
CA GLU A 499 -17.71 -35.93 46.94
C GLU A 499 -18.35 -36.92 45.95
N GLU A 500 -19.68 -36.84 45.76
CA GLU A 500 -20.30 -37.30 44.51
C GLU A 500 -20.38 -36.14 43.53
N THR A 501 -19.73 -36.34 42.39
CA THR A 501 -19.53 -35.39 41.30
C THR A 501 -20.80 -34.70 40.81
N TRP A 502 -20.90 -33.39 41.03
CA TRP A 502 -21.73 -32.49 40.23
C TRP A 502 -20.85 -31.39 39.62
N SER A 503 -20.58 -31.52 38.32
CA SER A 503 -19.77 -30.56 37.56
C SER A 503 -20.45 -29.19 37.47
N PRO A 504 -19.79 -28.08 37.84
CA PRO A 504 -20.35 -26.75 37.62
C PRO A 504 -20.16 -26.35 36.15
N VAL A 505 -21.26 -26.00 35.48
CA VAL A 505 -21.22 -25.30 34.19
C VAL A 505 -20.66 -23.90 34.41
N LYS A 506 -19.34 -23.77 34.27
CA LYS A 506 -18.67 -22.50 34.01
C LYS A 506 -18.61 -22.32 32.50
N ASP A 507 -19.53 -21.50 31.97
CA ASP A 507 -19.29 -20.61 30.82
C ASP A 507 -20.57 -19.80 30.53
N LEU A 508 -20.75 -18.73 31.32
CA LEU A 508 -21.65 -17.63 31.00
C LEU A 508 -20.85 -16.33 31.06
N VAL A 509 -20.22 -16.00 29.93
CA VAL A 509 -19.61 -14.69 29.71
C VAL A 509 -20.72 -13.64 29.65
N SER A 510 -20.62 -12.61 30.49
CA SER A 510 -21.60 -11.53 30.57
C SER A 510 -21.63 -10.68 29.28
N PRO A 511 -22.75 -10.59 28.54
CA PRO A 511 -22.78 -9.87 27.25
C PRO A 511 -22.81 -8.32 27.37
N CYS A 512 -22.97 -7.77 28.58
CA CYS A 512 -23.51 -6.42 28.75
C CYS A 512 -22.53 -5.24 28.57
N GLN A 513 -21.24 -5.46 28.29
CA GLN A 513 -20.25 -4.37 28.20
C GLN A 513 -19.72 -4.05 26.78
N VAL A 514 -19.96 -4.90 25.78
CA VAL A 514 -19.48 -4.64 24.40
C VAL A 514 -20.40 -3.67 23.62
N GLY A 515 -21.68 -3.55 24.03
CA GLY A 515 -22.68 -2.76 23.28
C GLY A 515 -22.49 -1.24 23.31
N LEU A 516 -21.93 -0.68 24.39
CA LEU A 516 -21.83 0.78 24.58
C LEU A 516 -20.73 1.41 23.71
N ASP A 517 -19.56 0.80 23.62
CA ASP A 517 -18.45 1.29 22.79
C ASP A 517 -18.76 1.25 21.30
N VAL A 518 -19.56 0.27 20.85
CA VAL A 518 -20.01 0.17 19.46
C VAL A 518 -20.99 1.31 19.10
N GLN A 519 -21.89 1.68 20.01
CA GLN A 519 -22.79 2.82 19.78
C GLN A 519 -22.05 4.17 19.78
N GLN A 520 -21.11 4.40 20.70
CA GLN A 520 -20.33 5.65 20.71
C GLN A 520 -19.50 5.80 19.44
N ASN A 521 -18.84 4.73 18.97
CA ASN A 521 -18.06 4.78 17.72
C ASN A 521 -18.93 5.00 16.47
N LYS A 522 -20.13 4.39 16.40
CA LYS A 522 -21.09 4.66 15.31
C LYS A 522 -21.56 6.13 15.31
N SER A 523 -21.84 6.71 16.48
CA SER A 523 -22.26 8.11 16.61
C SER A 523 -21.16 9.08 16.16
N ARG A 524 -19.92 8.88 16.64
CA ARG A 524 -18.76 9.70 16.29
C ARG A 524 -18.46 9.69 14.79
N ARG A 525 -18.49 8.52 14.14
CA ARG A 525 -18.25 8.38 12.70
C ARG A 525 -19.36 9.05 11.86
N LYS A 526 -20.62 8.99 12.30
CA LYS A 526 -21.75 9.68 11.64
C LYS A 526 -21.65 11.21 11.76
N GLN A 527 -21.13 11.71 12.88
CA GLN A 527 -20.91 13.14 13.08
C GLN A 527 -19.77 13.66 12.19
N GLU A 528 -18.66 12.93 12.08
CA GLU A 528 -17.50 13.31 11.25
C GLU A 528 -17.83 13.33 9.74
N LEU A 529 -18.67 12.41 9.26
CA LEU A 529 -19.15 12.40 7.88
C LEU A 529 -20.03 13.63 7.56
N ARG A 530 -20.88 14.06 8.50
CA ARG A 530 -21.69 15.29 8.35
C ARG A 530 -20.82 16.53 8.21
N THR A 531 -19.80 16.70 9.05
CA THR A 531 -18.88 17.86 8.93
C THR A 531 -18.08 17.84 7.62
N LYS A 532 -17.69 16.67 7.12
CA LYS A 532 -17.02 16.56 5.80
C LYS A 532 -17.97 16.91 4.65
N ALA A 533 -19.24 16.50 4.71
CA ALA A 533 -20.26 16.88 3.74
C ALA A 533 -20.52 18.40 3.74
N GLU A 534 -20.72 19.02 4.91
CA GLU A 534 -20.92 20.47 5.03
C GLU A 534 -19.72 21.28 4.52
N MET A 535 -18.49 20.85 4.83
CA MET A 535 -17.28 21.51 4.30
C MET A 535 -17.17 21.39 2.77
N ARG A 536 -17.55 20.24 2.18
CA ARG A 536 -17.59 20.06 0.72
C ARG A 536 -18.69 20.90 0.06
N SER A 537 -19.90 20.95 0.62
CA SER A 537 -20.98 21.82 0.11
C SER A 537 -20.59 23.30 0.15
N ARG A 538 -19.93 23.76 1.22
CA ARG A 538 -19.39 25.14 1.27
C ARG A 538 -18.28 25.39 0.25
N SER A 539 -17.44 24.39 -0.03
CA SER A 539 -16.38 24.48 -1.04
C SER A 539 -16.88 24.42 -2.50
N MET A 540 -18.15 24.08 -2.75
CA MET A 540 -18.77 24.14 -4.08
C MET A 540 -19.67 25.37 -4.28
N LEU A 541 -19.81 26.22 -3.25
CA LEU A 541 -20.54 27.48 -3.27
C LEU A 541 -19.60 28.71 -3.30
N VAL A 542 -18.28 28.47 -3.41
CA VAL A 542 -17.20 29.45 -3.54
C VAL A 542 -16.46 29.18 -4.84
#